data_AF-A0A661NGH9-F1
#
_entry.id   AF-A0A661NGH9-F1
#
_cell.length_a   1.000
_cell.length_b   1.000
_cell.length_c   1.000
_cell.angle_alpha   90.00
_cell.angle_beta   90.00
_cell.angle_gamma   90.00
#
_symmetry.space_group_name_H-M   'P 1'
#
loop_
_entity.id
_entity.type
_entity.pdbx_description
1 polymer ?
#
loop_
_entity_poly.entity_id
_entity_poly.type
_entity_poly.pdbx_seq_one_letter_code
_entity_poly.pdbx_strand_id
1 'polypeptide(L)'
;MLRHLRPLLIPLLLAVLVISLPGCSLDTSAIVGDSCPESDAAAICNGAGTHLLSCADGAPTTESCAFGCTPRAESCWVCDPGTRRCDGDVILTCETTGDEIPAATCTAGTCSDDGMGGAGCGACLPGTSRCDDAGEAIIACDATGMEDAPVPCGMGEHCEPGGGGTTGSCVLACVETCDGDDRVTCAGGEVREACPLGCDPTSIECRVLVPSNVGGSVALDSGTSGLAVGVTAPEVLIFDTDDGGRIDRYNPATGERTLVRMSASGSVDAGIYHEQRGGEGSETPSGAEIPDLAVWVMDSLTVGAMGTIHFVGTRAAVVLVEGDVLVEGRINARAEWLLDTDGAEVFVHAPAGGGGFEGTDGEGFGGGGEGNADSSRRGGGGGGSYGSPGGQGGSAGRGGTPGDPGPVYGDEGLVPLYGGSAGGAGADEIAAGGDGGGALQISAGGTLTVTTSAIIDASGEGGYGASGNRGGGGGGGAGGSVLLEAAAISIAGTVGAPGGGGGGGTQADPDGSPGSRWDPPSELRGLRGAGSGMHGGRGGRGSAEDGRRGANGEDKDDPNGGGGGGGGGAGRIRLNVRPGAMPTVTGTLVPSGALSSEGEVGVL
;
A
#
# COMPACT_ATOMS: atom_id res chain seq x y z
N MET A 1 -10.65 -9.21 -54.45
CA MET A 1 -10.17 -10.56 -54.85
C MET A 1 -9.11 -10.94 -53.83
N LEU A 2 -9.31 -11.88 -52.90
CA LEU A 2 -9.46 -13.35 -52.98
C LEU A 2 -8.13 -14.14 -53.10
N ARG A 3 -7.90 -15.06 -52.13
CA ARG A 3 -6.93 -16.21 -52.10
C ARG A 3 -5.45 -15.85 -51.88
N HIS A 4 -4.59 -16.64 -51.22
CA HIS A 4 -4.69 -17.93 -50.45
C HIS A 4 -3.75 -17.83 -49.21
N LEU A 5 -3.94 -18.40 -48.02
CA LEU A 5 -4.92 -19.34 -47.41
C LEU A 5 -4.75 -20.86 -47.68
N ARG A 6 -4.00 -21.59 -46.82
CA ARG A 6 -4.36 -22.94 -46.25
C ARG A 6 -3.39 -23.43 -45.13
N PRO A 7 -3.77 -24.40 -44.25
CA PRO A 7 -3.04 -24.75 -43.00
C PRO A 7 -2.69 -26.27 -42.79
N LEU A 8 -1.96 -26.57 -41.70
CA LEU A 8 -2.00 -27.80 -40.85
C LEU A 8 -1.69 -27.41 -39.37
N LEU A 9 -2.02 -28.08 -38.25
CA LEU A 9 -2.77 -29.30 -37.85
C LEU A 9 -1.97 -30.49 -37.25
N ILE A 10 -2.15 -30.71 -35.92
CA ILE A 10 -2.09 -32.00 -35.15
C ILE A 10 -0.66 -32.60 -34.91
N PRO A 11 -0.32 -33.35 -33.82
CA PRO A 11 -1.02 -33.65 -32.55
C PRO A 11 -0.29 -33.30 -31.22
N LEU A 12 -1.10 -33.13 -30.16
CA LEU A 12 -1.06 -33.82 -28.86
C LEU A 12 0.17 -34.69 -28.48
N LEU A 13 0.74 -34.46 -27.28
CA LEU A 13 1.35 -35.54 -26.47
C LEU A 13 1.21 -35.25 -24.97
N LEU A 14 0.69 -36.22 -24.21
CA LEU A 14 0.41 -36.11 -22.78
C LEU A 14 1.54 -36.77 -21.98
N ALA A 15 2.10 -36.08 -20.98
CA ALA A 15 3.13 -36.62 -20.09
C ALA A 15 2.76 -36.38 -18.62
N VAL A 16 2.11 -37.37 -18.00
CA VAL A 16 1.79 -37.35 -16.57
C VAL A 16 3.04 -37.75 -15.78
N LEU A 17 3.54 -36.84 -14.93
CA LEU A 17 4.65 -37.11 -14.02
C LEU A 17 4.16 -36.99 -12.57
N VAL A 18 3.81 -38.13 -11.97
CA VAL A 18 3.54 -38.22 -10.53
C VAL A 18 4.85 -38.50 -9.80
N ILE A 19 5.22 -37.62 -8.87
CA ILE A 19 6.33 -37.84 -7.92
C ILE A 19 5.76 -37.90 -6.50
N SER A 20 6.31 -38.79 -5.69
CA SER A 20 5.81 -39.15 -4.36
C SER A 20 6.17 -38.15 -3.27
N LEU A 21 5.23 -37.91 -2.36
CA LEU A 21 5.49 -37.37 -1.01
C LEU A 21 6.29 -38.40 -0.16
N PRO A 22 6.82 -38.00 1.01
CA PRO A 22 5.98 -38.07 2.21
C PRO A 22 6.11 -36.85 3.15
N GLY A 23 4.96 -36.38 3.64
CA GLY A 23 4.83 -35.56 4.86
C GLY A 23 3.82 -36.24 5.77
N CYS A 24 4.09 -36.28 7.08
CA CYS A 24 3.32 -37.13 8.00
C CYS A 24 1.95 -36.54 8.36
N SER A 25 0.93 -37.39 8.40
CA SER A 25 -0.26 -37.21 9.22
C SER A 25 -0.46 -38.45 10.10
N LEU A 26 -0.94 -38.26 11.33
CA LEU A 26 -1.28 -39.34 12.24
C LEU A 26 -2.77 -39.67 12.09
N ASP A 27 -3.08 -40.90 11.68
CA ASP A 27 -4.45 -41.40 11.57
C ASP A 27 -4.61 -42.63 12.47
N THR A 28 -5.57 -42.58 13.41
CA THR A 28 -5.82 -43.60 14.42
C THR A 28 -6.97 -44.53 14.02
N SER A 29 -6.73 -45.34 12.98
CA SER A 29 -7.70 -46.28 12.42
C SER A 29 -7.14 -47.72 12.29
N ALA A 30 -6.57 -48.23 13.39
CA ALA A 30 -6.16 -49.64 13.51
C ALA A 30 -7.28 -50.54 14.08
N ILE A 31 -7.23 -51.83 13.73
CA ILE A 31 -8.20 -52.91 14.06
C ILE A 31 -9.40 -53.00 13.08
N VAL A 32 -9.08 -53.44 11.85
CA VAL A 32 -9.92 -54.37 11.09
C VAL A 32 -9.00 -55.48 10.58
N GLY A 33 -9.22 -56.72 11.02
CA GLY A 33 -8.38 -57.87 10.65
C GLY A 33 -8.96 -59.17 11.18
N ASP A 34 -9.24 -60.12 10.29
CA ASP A 34 -10.12 -61.27 10.51
C ASP A 34 -9.49 -62.44 11.29
N SER A 35 -8.77 -62.17 12.38
CA SER A 35 -8.17 -63.21 13.24
C SER A 35 -8.00 -62.78 14.70
N CYS A 36 -8.71 -63.43 15.63
CA CYS A 36 -8.52 -63.26 17.07
C CYS A 36 -7.12 -63.78 17.53
N PRO A 37 -6.36 -63.02 18.33
CA PRO A 37 -5.07 -63.46 18.86
C PRO A 37 -5.20 -64.28 20.16
N GLU A 38 -5.06 -65.61 20.03
CA GLU A 38 -5.02 -66.63 21.10
C GLU A 38 -6.31 -66.75 21.97
N SER A 39 -6.43 -67.85 22.73
CA SER A 39 -7.73 -68.40 23.17
C SER A 39 -8.38 -67.73 24.38
N ASP A 40 -7.65 -66.87 25.09
CA ASP A 40 -8.00 -66.46 26.47
C ASP A 40 -8.36 -64.96 26.56
N ALA A 41 -8.73 -64.34 25.43
CA ALA A 41 -9.14 -62.94 25.37
C ALA A 41 -10.56 -62.73 25.94
N ALA A 42 -10.65 -62.05 27.08
CA ALA A 42 -11.92 -61.61 27.68
C ALA A 42 -12.71 -60.69 26.74
N ALA A 43 -14.04 -60.67 26.87
CA ALA A 43 -14.90 -59.88 26.01
C ALA A 43 -14.63 -58.37 26.14
N ILE A 44 -14.54 -57.66 25.01
CA ILE A 44 -14.18 -56.25 24.97
C ILE A 44 -15.30 -55.44 24.32
N CYS A 45 -15.70 -54.36 24.96
CA CYS A 45 -16.61 -53.37 24.38
C CYS A 45 -15.93 -52.62 23.22
N ASN A 46 -16.64 -52.37 22.11
CA ASN A 46 -16.13 -51.58 21.00
C ASN A 46 -15.89 -50.10 21.38
N GLY A 47 -15.10 -49.37 20.58
CA GLY A 47 -14.77 -47.97 20.84
C GLY A 47 -15.96 -47.00 20.81
N ALA A 48 -17.10 -47.42 20.27
CA ALA A 48 -18.37 -46.66 20.28
C ALA A 48 -19.27 -46.99 21.49
N GLY A 49 -18.88 -47.94 22.34
CA GLY A 49 -19.63 -48.37 23.51
C GLY A 49 -20.81 -49.30 23.23
N THR A 50 -21.19 -49.55 21.97
CA THR A 50 -22.46 -50.19 21.57
C THR A 50 -22.44 -51.71 21.39
N HIS A 51 -21.28 -52.35 21.25
CA HIS A 51 -21.18 -53.79 21.00
C HIS A 51 -20.14 -54.47 21.87
N LEU A 52 -20.50 -55.63 22.42
CA LEU A 52 -19.57 -56.56 23.06
C LEU A 52 -18.98 -57.48 21.99
N LEU A 53 -17.65 -57.53 21.88
CA LEU A 53 -16.95 -58.51 21.05
C LEU A 53 -16.36 -59.61 21.93
N SER A 54 -16.63 -60.87 21.58
CA SER A 54 -16.00 -62.04 22.21
C SER A 54 -15.46 -63.02 21.17
N CYS A 55 -14.34 -63.68 21.47
CA CYS A 55 -13.70 -64.67 20.59
C CYS A 55 -13.91 -66.11 21.08
N ALA A 56 -15.15 -66.47 21.45
CA ALA A 56 -15.50 -67.84 21.81
C ALA A 56 -15.23 -68.81 20.64
N ASP A 57 -14.63 -69.97 20.94
CA ASP A 57 -14.27 -71.04 19.98
C ASP A 57 -13.49 -70.57 18.72
N GLY A 58 -12.79 -69.43 18.81
CA GLY A 58 -11.92 -68.91 17.74
C GLY A 58 -12.65 -68.20 16.60
N ALA A 59 -13.95 -67.94 16.72
CA ALA A 59 -14.70 -67.07 15.82
C ALA A 59 -15.15 -65.80 16.56
N PRO A 60 -14.98 -64.59 16.00
CA PRO A 60 -15.49 -63.38 16.63
C PRO A 60 -17.03 -63.38 16.60
N THR A 61 -17.63 -63.22 17.77
CA THR A 61 -19.07 -62.98 17.96
C THR A 61 -19.28 -61.55 18.44
N THR A 62 -20.29 -60.89 17.89
CA THR A 62 -20.71 -59.53 18.25
C THR A 62 -22.11 -59.57 18.85
N GLU A 63 -22.22 -59.15 20.11
CA GLU A 63 -23.51 -58.91 20.76
C GLU A 63 -23.79 -57.40 20.78
N SER A 64 -25.03 -57.01 20.48
CA SER A 64 -25.46 -55.61 20.47
C SER A 64 -25.98 -55.20 21.84
N CYS A 65 -25.26 -54.33 22.53
CA CYS A 65 -25.64 -53.86 23.85
C CYS A 65 -26.57 -52.66 23.75
N ALA A 66 -27.86 -52.84 24.07
CA ALA A 66 -28.86 -51.77 24.03
C ALA A 66 -28.49 -50.54 24.90
N PHE A 67 -27.85 -50.79 26.05
CA PHE A 67 -27.35 -49.79 27.00
C PHE A 67 -25.85 -49.52 26.85
N GLY A 68 -25.25 -50.07 25.80
CA GLY A 68 -23.82 -50.16 25.66
C GLY A 68 -23.11 -51.04 26.70
N CYS A 69 -21.80 -50.91 26.73
CA CYS A 69 -20.87 -51.61 27.61
C CYS A 69 -19.71 -50.68 27.99
N THR A 70 -18.88 -51.09 28.95
CA THR A 70 -17.67 -50.33 29.34
C THR A 70 -16.42 -51.20 29.17
N PRO A 71 -15.21 -50.63 29.00
CA PRO A 71 -13.96 -51.40 28.77
C PRO A 71 -13.49 -52.30 29.95
N ARG A 72 -14.34 -52.56 30.94
CA ARG A 72 -14.08 -53.45 32.10
C ARG A 72 -15.29 -54.30 32.49
N ALA A 73 -16.39 -54.28 31.73
CA ALA A 73 -17.57 -55.09 31.98
C ALA A 73 -17.63 -56.22 30.93
N GLU A 74 -17.65 -57.47 31.38
CA GLU A 74 -17.74 -58.67 30.52
C GLU A 74 -19.19 -58.96 30.07
N SER A 75 -20.10 -58.00 30.25
CA SER A 75 -21.49 -58.04 29.82
C SER A 75 -21.95 -56.67 29.33
N CYS A 76 -23.00 -56.65 28.50
CA CYS A 76 -23.78 -55.44 28.28
C CYS A 76 -24.32 -54.88 29.61
N TRP A 77 -24.55 -53.57 29.65
CA TRP A 77 -25.31 -52.98 30.76
C TRP A 77 -26.76 -53.49 30.73
N VAL A 78 -27.34 -53.59 31.92
CA VAL A 78 -28.77 -53.81 32.15
C VAL A 78 -29.24 -52.61 32.96
N CYS A 79 -30.33 -51.97 32.56
CA CYS A 79 -30.85 -50.82 33.28
C CYS A 79 -31.31 -51.20 34.71
N ASP A 80 -31.21 -50.26 35.65
CA ASP A 80 -31.71 -50.47 37.01
C ASP A 80 -33.25 -50.37 37.00
N PRO A 81 -33.99 -51.37 37.53
CA PRO A 81 -35.46 -51.38 37.49
C PRO A 81 -36.11 -50.12 38.06
N GLY A 82 -36.97 -49.50 37.27
CA GLY A 82 -37.65 -48.24 37.60
C GLY A 82 -36.89 -46.96 37.21
N THR A 83 -35.64 -47.07 36.73
CA THR A 83 -35.00 -45.95 36.00
C THR A 83 -35.74 -45.64 34.72
N ARG A 84 -35.60 -44.40 34.25
CA ARG A 84 -36.15 -43.93 32.97
C ARG A 84 -35.07 -43.24 32.17
N ARG A 85 -35.17 -43.34 30.85
CA ARG A 85 -34.39 -42.52 29.91
C ARG A 85 -35.22 -42.12 28.71
N CYS A 86 -34.70 -41.21 27.92
CA CYS A 86 -35.26 -40.81 26.64
C CYS A 86 -34.75 -41.64 25.46
N ASP A 87 -35.64 -41.91 24.51
CA ASP A 87 -35.33 -42.36 23.16
C ASP A 87 -36.23 -41.59 22.17
N GLY A 88 -35.68 -40.52 21.59
CA GLY A 88 -36.45 -39.58 20.76
C GLY A 88 -37.56 -38.86 21.53
N ASP A 89 -38.81 -39.07 21.09
CA ASP A 89 -40.03 -38.59 21.75
C ASP A 89 -40.61 -39.61 22.75
N VAL A 90 -39.91 -40.69 23.09
CA VAL A 90 -40.40 -41.75 23.98
C VAL A 90 -39.65 -41.75 25.31
N ILE A 91 -40.40 -41.71 26.42
CA ILE A 91 -39.89 -42.09 27.74
C ILE A 91 -39.87 -43.62 27.79
N LEU A 92 -38.67 -44.19 27.85
CA LEU A 92 -38.50 -45.60 28.21
C LEU A 92 -38.45 -45.73 29.74
N THR A 93 -38.96 -46.85 30.27
CA THR A 93 -38.80 -47.23 31.67
C THR A 93 -38.30 -48.66 31.74
N CYS A 94 -37.31 -48.88 32.60
CA CYS A 94 -36.75 -50.20 32.84
C CYS A 94 -37.68 -51.06 33.71
N GLU A 95 -38.12 -52.21 33.22
CA GLU A 95 -38.88 -53.20 34.02
C GLU A 95 -37.96 -53.98 34.97
N THR A 96 -38.55 -54.74 35.90
CA THR A 96 -37.81 -55.61 36.83
C THR A 96 -37.05 -56.77 36.18
N THR A 97 -37.20 -56.96 34.87
CA THR A 97 -36.42 -57.91 34.06
C THR A 97 -35.14 -57.31 33.49
N GLY A 98 -35.01 -55.96 33.48
CA GLY A 98 -33.95 -55.26 32.76
C GLY A 98 -34.29 -54.90 31.31
N ASP A 99 -35.50 -55.21 30.86
CA ASP A 99 -36.04 -54.79 29.57
C ASP A 99 -36.57 -53.34 29.65
N GLU A 100 -36.41 -52.57 28.57
CA GLU A 100 -37.05 -51.26 28.44
C GLU A 100 -38.39 -51.35 27.71
N ILE A 101 -39.41 -50.72 28.30
CA ILE A 101 -40.71 -50.54 27.68
C ILE A 101 -41.02 -49.04 27.46
N PRO A 102 -41.70 -48.67 26.35
CA PRO A 102 -42.30 -47.36 26.19
C PRO A 102 -43.33 -47.09 27.30
N ALA A 103 -43.01 -46.17 28.20
CA ALA A 103 -43.87 -45.78 29.31
C ALA A 103 -44.78 -44.58 28.94
N ALA A 104 -44.29 -43.67 28.10
CA ALA A 104 -45.07 -42.58 27.50
C ALA A 104 -44.41 -42.10 26.20
N THR A 105 -45.20 -41.50 25.31
CA THR A 105 -44.73 -40.74 24.15
C THR A 105 -45.07 -39.27 24.36
N CYS A 106 -44.11 -38.39 24.09
CA CYS A 106 -44.15 -36.97 24.36
C CYS A 106 -44.90 -36.22 23.25
N THR A 107 -46.23 -36.16 23.38
CA THR A 107 -47.15 -35.60 22.37
C THR A 107 -46.97 -34.12 22.00
N ALA A 108 -46.02 -33.42 22.63
CA ALA A 108 -45.84 -31.96 22.52
C ALA A 108 -44.39 -31.46 22.72
N GLY A 109 -43.37 -32.33 22.65
CA GLY A 109 -41.98 -31.90 22.82
C GLY A 109 -40.98 -33.06 22.85
N THR A 110 -39.69 -32.75 22.92
CA THR A 110 -38.65 -33.75 23.16
C THR A 110 -38.76 -34.34 24.57
N CYS A 111 -38.33 -35.60 24.69
CA CYS A 111 -38.03 -36.18 26.00
C CYS A 111 -36.69 -35.61 26.48
N SER A 112 -36.59 -35.22 27.75
CA SER A 112 -35.34 -34.79 28.38
C SER A 112 -35.02 -35.68 29.60
N ASP A 113 -33.76 -36.08 29.71
CA ASP A 113 -33.21 -36.80 30.86
C ASP A 113 -32.69 -35.77 31.89
N ASP A 114 -33.26 -35.77 33.10
CA ASP A 114 -32.57 -35.15 34.22
C ASP A 114 -31.36 -35.98 34.64
N GLY A 115 -30.27 -35.31 35.04
CA GLY A 115 -29.00 -35.94 35.42
C GLY A 115 -29.06 -36.76 36.72
N MET A 116 -30.26 -37.04 37.26
CA MET A 116 -30.51 -37.88 38.43
C MET A 116 -31.41 -39.10 38.12
N GLY A 117 -31.70 -39.37 36.84
CA GLY A 117 -32.37 -40.58 36.36
C GLY A 117 -33.88 -40.44 36.16
N GLY A 118 -34.41 -39.21 36.13
CA GLY A 118 -35.77 -38.91 35.74
C GLY A 118 -35.87 -38.46 34.27
N ALA A 119 -36.51 -39.25 33.42
CA ALA A 119 -36.89 -38.84 32.08
C ALA A 119 -38.32 -38.26 32.05
N GLY A 120 -38.50 -37.13 31.35
CA GLY A 120 -39.76 -36.39 31.29
C GLY A 120 -40.02 -35.70 29.94
N CYS A 121 -41.30 -35.62 29.56
CA CYS A 121 -41.75 -34.92 28.36
C CYS A 121 -41.94 -33.43 28.64
N GLY A 122 -41.25 -32.54 27.91
CA GLY A 122 -41.35 -31.09 28.12
C GLY A 122 -40.97 -30.66 29.55
N ALA A 123 -40.12 -31.44 30.22
CA ALA A 123 -39.69 -31.22 31.58
C ALA A 123 -38.39 -30.40 31.60
N CYS A 124 -38.47 -29.15 32.04
CA CYS A 124 -37.31 -28.29 32.24
C CYS A 124 -37.31 -27.72 33.66
N LEU A 125 -36.14 -27.28 34.14
CA LEU A 125 -35.98 -26.87 35.54
C LEU A 125 -36.90 -25.68 35.86
N PRO A 126 -37.76 -25.75 36.90
CA PRO A 126 -38.71 -24.67 37.21
C PRO A 126 -38.02 -23.31 37.39
N GLY A 127 -38.47 -22.31 36.63
CA GLY A 127 -37.86 -20.97 36.62
C GLY A 127 -36.58 -20.83 35.78
N THR A 128 -36.18 -21.84 34.99
CA THR A 128 -35.21 -21.67 33.90
C THR A 128 -35.87 -21.18 32.61
N SER A 129 -35.06 -20.80 31.63
CA SER A 129 -35.52 -20.63 30.25
C SER A 129 -34.48 -21.18 29.28
N ARG A 130 -34.92 -21.59 28.09
CA ARG A 130 -34.06 -21.96 26.97
C ARG A 130 -34.51 -21.26 25.70
N CYS A 131 -33.68 -21.29 24.68
CA CYS A 131 -34.11 -20.91 23.33
C CYS A 131 -34.86 -22.07 22.67
N ASP A 132 -35.76 -21.75 21.76
CA ASP A 132 -36.35 -22.74 20.86
C ASP A 132 -35.33 -23.23 19.82
N ASP A 133 -35.66 -24.32 19.11
CA ASP A 133 -34.74 -24.96 18.17
C ASP A 133 -34.42 -24.11 16.93
N ALA A 134 -35.14 -22.99 16.74
CA ALA A 134 -34.89 -21.98 15.70
C ALA A 134 -34.01 -20.81 16.18
N GLY A 135 -33.91 -20.57 17.49
CA GLY A 135 -33.25 -19.38 18.07
C GLY A 135 -34.07 -18.09 17.94
N GLU A 136 -35.36 -18.17 17.62
CA GLU A 136 -36.26 -17.01 17.42
C GLU A 136 -37.14 -16.72 18.65
N ALA A 137 -37.21 -17.63 19.63
CA ALA A 137 -38.06 -17.49 20.81
C ALA A 137 -37.41 -17.98 22.12
N ILE A 138 -37.85 -17.39 23.25
CA ILE A 138 -37.58 -17.91 24.59
C ILE A 138 -38.70 -18.88 24.97
N ILE A 139 -38.33 -20.09 25.38
CA ILE A 139 -39.19 -21.04 26.09
C ILE A 139 -38.89 -20.89 27.59
N ALA A 140 -39.89 -20.51 28.38
CA ALA A 140 -39.79 -20.40 29.83
C ALA A 140 -40.32 -21.66 30.52
N CYS A 141 -39.79 -21.98 31.70
CA CYS A 141 -40.19 -23.15 32.49
C CYS A 141 -41.03 -22.70 33.69
N ASP A 142 -42.29 -23.12 33.74
CA ASP A 142 -43.24 -22.71 34.77
C ASP A 142 -42.87 -23.26 36.17
N ALA A 143 -43.61 -22.87 37.20
CA ALA A 143 -43.37 -23.33 38.58
C ALA A 143 -43.64 -24.83 38.80
N THR A 144 -44.20 -25.55 37.82
CA THR A 144 -44.37 -27.01 37.82
C THR A 144 -43.33 -27.74 36.96
N GLY A 145 -42.52 -27.00 36.19
CA GLY A 145 -41.49 -27.55 35.29
C GLY A 145 -41.99 -27.87 33.88
N MET A 146 -43.17 -27.38 33.50
CA MET A 146 -43.66 -27.46 32.12
C MET A 146 -43.22 -26.25 31.32
N GLU A 147 -42.98 -26.45 30.02
CA GLU A 147 -42.67 -25.38 29.08
C GLU A 147 -43.90 -24.49 28.80
N ASP A 148 -43.75 -23.19 29.04
CA ASP A 148 -44.68 -22.16 28.57
C ASP A 148 -44.63 -22.06 27.03
N ALA A 149 -45.67 -21.50 26.42
CA ALA A 149 -45.69 -21.24 24.98
C ALA A 149 -44.52 -20.32 24.57
N PRO A 150 -43.76 -20.62 23.49
CA PRO A 150 -42.60 -19.83 23.09
C PRO A 150 -42.93 -18.34 22.93
N VAL A 151 -42.17 -17.49 23.61
CA VAL A 151 -42.26 -16.04 23.51
C VAL A 151 -41.29 -15.60 22.42
N PRO A 152 -41.76 -15.20 21.22
CA PRO A 152 -40.87 -14.76 20.15
C PRO A 152 -40.13 -13.49 20.58
N CYS A 153 -38.86 -13.40 20.16
CA CYS A 153 -38.04 -12.23 20.38
C CYS A 153 -38.53 -11.03 19.55
N GLY A 154 -38.04 -9.83 19.87
CA GLY A 154 -38.34 -8.60 19.14
C GLY A 154 -37.91 -8.67 17.67
N MET A 155 -38.46 -7.79 16.83
CA MET A 155 -37.97 -7.64 15.45
C MET A 155 -36.52 -7.14 15.47
N GLY A 156 -35.60 -8.00 15.04
CA GLY A 156 -34.15 -7.75 15.15
C GLY A 156 -33.52 -8.26 16.45
N GLU A 157 -34.13 -9.23 17.13
CA GLU A 157 -33.57 -9.95 18.27
C GLU A 157 -33.51 -11.47 17.98
N HIS A 158 -32.46 -12.15 18.46
CA HIS A 158 -32.38 -13.62 18.50
C HIS A 158 -32.20 -14.10 19.95
N CYS A 159 -32.56 -15.34 20.23
CA CYS A 159 -32.35 -15.93 21.55
C CYS A 159 -30.95 -16.53 21.67
N GLU A 160 -30.19 -16.13 22.70
CA GLU A 160 -28.93 -16.77 23.08
C GLU A 160 -29.07 -17.62 24.35
N PRO A 161 -28.49 -18.83 24.37
CA PRO A 161 -28.39 -19.64 25.57
C PRO A 161 -27.31 -19.06 26.50
N GLY A 162 -27.73 -18.37 27.55
CA GLY A 162 -26.83 -17.80 28.55
C GLY A 162 -25.91 -18.84 29.21
N GLY A 163 -24.70 -18.41 29.58
CA GLY A 163 -23.62 -19.27 30.07
C GLY A 163 -24.03 -20.21 31.20
N GLY A 164 -24.20 -21.49 30.89
CA GLY A 164 -24.76 -22.52 31.79
C GLY A 164 -26.00 -23.24 31.24
N GLY A 165 -26.59 -22.75 30.15
CA GLY A 165 -27.70 -23.42 29.43
C GLY A 165 -29.06 -23.34 30.11
N THR A 166 -29.20 -22.53 31.17
CA THR A 166 -30.39 -22.44 32.03
C THR A 166 -31.15 -21.11 31.93
N THR A 167 -30.68 -20.18 31.10
CA THR A 167 -31.38 -18.91 30.82
C THR A 167 -31.21 -18.53 29.35
N GLY A 168 -32.23 -18.75 28.54
CA GLY A 168 -32.38 -18.12 27.22
C GLY A 168 -32.76 -16.65 27.38
N SER A 169 -32.07 -15.76 26.66
CA SER A 169 -32.42 -14.34 26.56
C SER A 169 -32.48 -13.92 25.10
N CYS A 170 -33.53 -13.20 24.73
CA CYS A 170 -33.48 -12.37 23.53
C CYS A 170 -32.37 -11.33 23.72
N VAL A 171 -31.43 -11.29 22.78
CA VAL A 171 -30.46 -10.22 22.61
C VAL A 171 -30.77 -9.55 21.28
N LEU A 172 -30.39 -8.28 21.10
CA LEU A 172 -30.40 -7.69 19.77
C LEU A 172 -29.55 -8.57 18.86
N ALA A 173 -30.15 -8.99 17.74
CA ALA A 173 -29.45 -9.67 16.67
C ALA A 173 -28.52 -8.66 16.04
N CYS A 174 -27.31 -8.60 16.60
CA CYS A 174 -26.18 -7.98 15.95
C CYS A 174 -26.06 -8.66 14.58
N VAL A 175 -26.37 -7.88 13.55
CA VAL A 175 -26.07 -8.22 12.16
C VAL A 175 -24.67 -7.68 11.91
N GLU A 176 -23.83 -8.45 11.22
CA GLU A 176 -22.55 -7.90 10.78
C GLU A 176 -22.84 -6.91 9.64
N THR A 177 -22.44 -5.65 9.80
CA THR A 177 -22.76 -4.56 8.86
C THR A 177 -21.67 -3.50 8.81
N CYS A 178 -21.56 -2.81 7.68
CA CYS A 178 -20.83 -1.55 7.57
C CYS A 178 -21.74 -0.36 7.90
N ASP A 179 -21.53 0.28 9.04
CA ASP A 179 -22.19 1.53 9.44
C ASP A 179 -21.33 2.73 8.97
N GLY A 180 -21.15 2.81 7.65
CA GLY A 180 -20.32 3.81 6.96
C GLY A 180 -18.82 3.61 7.22
N ASP A 181 -18.32 4.27 8.26
CA ASP A 181 -16.92 4.21 8.69
C ASP A 181 -16.67 3.10 9.73
N ASP A 182 -17.71 2.59 10.42
CA ASP A 182 -17.57 1.47 11.35
C ASP A 182 -17.88 0.13 10.67
N ARG A 183 -17.07 -0.88 10.93
CA ARG A 183 -17.41 -2.30 10.76
C ARG A 183 -18.01 -2.82 12.06
N VAL A 184 -19.24 -3.34 11.98
CA VAL A 184 -19.94 -3.97 13.10
C VAL A 184 -19.75 -5.49 12.98
N THR A 185 -19.19 -6.11 14.02
CA THR A 185 -19.05 -7.57 14.15
C THR A 185 -19.69 -8.06 15.45
N CYS A 186 -20.04 -9.34 15.50
CA CYS A 186 -21.04 -9.84 16.45
C CYS A 186 -20.54 -10.95 17.40
N ALA A 187 -19.23 -10.98 17.65
CA ALA A 187 -18.58 -12.00 18.48
C ALA A 187 -18.80 -11.78 19.99
N GLY A 188 -20.02 -12.06 20.46
CA GLY A 188 -20.41 -11.95 21.89
C GLY A 188 -20.93 -10.56 22.29
N GLY A 189 -21.41 -9.78 21.32
CA GLY A 189 -21.95 -8.42 21.47
C GLY A 189 -21.68 -7.58 20.22
N GLU A 190 -22.24 -6.37 20.16
CA GLU A 190 -21.93 -5.40 19.09
C GLU A 190 -20.51 -4.86 19.29
N VAL A 191 -19.57 -5.29 18.44
CA VAL A 191 -18.20 -4.79 18.41
C VAL A 191 -18.03 -3.90 17.19
N ARG A 192 -17.82 -2.60 17.42
CA ARG A 192 -17.49 -1.60 16.39
C ARG A 192 -15.99 -1.47 16.23
N GLU A 193 -15.51 -1.78 15.03
CA GLU A 193 -14.15 -1.59 14.56
C GLU A 193 -14.14 -0.41 13.58
N ALA A 194 -13.39 0.66 13.87
CA ALA A 194 -13.35 1.83 13.01
C ALA A 194 -12.45 1.58 11.79
N CYS A 195 -13.01 1.73 10.59
CA CYS A 195 -12.32 1.58 9.32
C CYS A 195 -11.95 2.97 8.74
N PRO A 196 -10.69 3.42 8.77
CA PRO A 196 -10.31 4.76 8.32
C PRO A 196 -10.72 5.09 6.88
N LEU A 197 -10.78 4.07 6.02
CA LEU A 197 -11.10 4.16 4.60
C LEU A 197 -12.57 3.81 4.28
N GLY A 198 -13.39 3.59 5.31
CA GLY A 198 -14.74 3.03 5.19
C GLY A 198 -14.76 1.50 5.13
N CYS A 199 -15.95 0.92 5.22
CA CYS A 199 -16.20 -0.52 5.20
C CYS A 199 -16.93 -0.92 3.90
N ASP A 200 -16.70 -2.13 3.35
CA ASP A 200 -17.46 -2.61 2.17
C ASP A 200 -18.76 -3.33 2.59
N PRO A 201 -19.95 -2.78 2.27
CA PRO A 201 -21.24 -3.35 2.71
C PRO A 201 -21.56 -4.73 2.10
N THR A 202 -20.70 -5.27 1.26
CA THR A 202 -20.83 -6.58 0.61
C THR A 202 -20.01 -7.67 1.30
N SER A 203 -18.78 -7.37 1.73
CA SER A 203 -17.92 -8.33 2.47
C SER A 203 -17.93 -8.11 3.98
N ILE A 204 -18.34 -6.92 4.44
CA ILE A 204 -18.30 -6.50 5.84
C ILE A 204 -16.86 -6.51 6.38
N GLU A 205 -15.93 -6.05 5.54
CA GLU A 205 -14.51 -5.85 5.86
C GLU A 205 -14.16 -4.35 5.79
N CYS A 206 -13.21 -3.91 6.61
CA CYS A 206 -12.62 -2.59 6.45
C CYS A 206 -11.86 -2.53 5.11
N ARG A 207 -12.04 -1.44 4.36
CA ARG A 207 -11.26 -1.19 3.15
C ARG A 207 -9.80 -0.94 3.52
N VAL A 208 -8.89 -1.44 2.70
CA VAL A 208 -7.43 -1.25 2.83
C VAL A 208 -6.97 -0.33 1.70
N LEU A 209 -5.99 0.54 1.96
CA LEU A 209 -5.45 1.44 0.94
C LEU A 209 -4.54 0.65 0.01
N VAL A 210 -5.00 0.49 -1.24
CA VAL A 210 -4.24 -0.04 -2.37
C VAL A 210 -3.42 1.10 -3.00
N PRO A 211 -2.09 1.17 -2.80
CA PRO A 211 -1.31 2.34 -3.20
C PRO A 211 -1.14 2.40 -4.73
N SER A 212 -1.38 3.55 -5.36
CA SER A 212 -1.64 3.62 -6.81
C SER A 212 -0.56 3.00 -7.72
N ASN A 213 0.72 3.13 -7.38
CA ASN A 213 1.83 2.57 -8.17
C ASN A 213 2.33 1.19 -7.71
N VAL A 214 1.83 0.67 -6.60
CA VAL A 214 2.28 -0.62 -6.03
C VAL A 214 1.20 -1.69 -6.15
N GLY A 215 -0.08 -1.28 -6.11
CA GLY A 215 -1.21 -2.20 -6.03
C GLY A 215 -1.21 -3.00 -4.72
N GLY A 216 -1.97 -4.08 -4.68
CA GLY A 216 -2.02 -4.99 -3.53
C GLY A 216 -0.82 -5.93 -3.39
N SER A 217 0.33 -5.65 -4.02
CA SER A 217 1.50 -6.55 -3.97
C SER A 217 2.35 -6.40 -2.72
N VAL A 218 2.31 -5.22 -2.08
CA VAL A 218 3.00 -4.91 -0.82
C VAL A 218 1.94 -4.41 0.16
N ALA A 219 1.78 -5.11 1.28
CA ALA A 219 0.78 -4.78 2.29
C ALA A 219 1.31 -3.69 3.25
N LEU A 220 0.44 -2.78 3.70
CA LEU A 220 0.83 -1.62 4.52
C LEU A 220 1.36 -2.00 5.92
N ASP A 221 0.95 -3.16 6.43
CA ASP A 221 1.38 -3.78 7.69
C ASP A 221 2.74 -4.52 7.58
N SER A 222 3.39 -4.50 6.41
CA SER A 222 4.72 -5.12 6.23
C SER A 222 5.81 -4.44 7.07
N GLY A 223 5.62 -3.17 7.43
CA GLY A 223 6.47 -2.42 8.34
C GLY A 223 5.93 -2.47 9.77
N THR A 224 6.79 -2.76 10.75
CA THR A 224 6.40 -3.01 12.16
C THR A 224 7.00 -2.01 13.14
N SER A 225 7.49 -0.88 12.65
CA SER A 225 7.98 0.23 13.48
C SER A 225 7.80 1.57 12.80
N GLY A 226 7.42 2.59 13.57
CA GLY A 226 7.34 3.97 13.13
C GLY A 226 8.72 4.64 13.00
N LEU A 227 8.85 5.53 12.02
CA LEU A 227 10.07 6.28 11.74
C LEU A 227 9.94 7.74 12.17
N ALA A 228 10.81 8.16 13.09
CA ALA A 228 10.89 9.55 13.58
C ALA A 228 12.23 10.19 13.18
N VAL A 229 12.14 11.39 12.59
CA VAL A 229 13.27 12.18 12.08
C VAL A 229 13.25 13.58 12.70
N GLY A 230 14.32 13.98 13.36
CA GLY A 230 14.55 15.38 13.75
C GLY A 230 13.49 16.00 14.67
N VAL A 231 12.91 15.18 15.56
CA VAL A 231 11.88 15.60 16.53
C VAL A 231 12.47 16.40 17.70
N THR A 232 13.74 16.16 18.06
CA THR A 232 14.41 16.75 19.24
C THR A 232 15.74 17.44 18.94
N ALA A 233 16.26 17.31 17.72
CA ALA A 233 17.54 17.84 17.27
C ALA A 233 17.54 17.97 15.72
N PRO A 234 18.46 18.73 15.10
CA PRO A 234 18.65 18.69 13.65
C PRO A 234 19.04 17.29 13.18
N GLU A 235 18.35 16.76 12.18
CA GLU A 235 18.59 15.41 11.66
C GLU A 235 18.28 15.34 10.16
N VAL A 236 19.11 14.61 9.41
CA VAL A 236 18.83 14.27 8.01
C VAL A 236 18.78 12.75 7.88
N LEU A 237 17.76 12.19 7.24
CA LEU A 237 17.81 10.84 6.70
C LEU A 237 18.05 10.89 5.19
N ILE A 238 18.88 9.96 4.71
CA ILE A 238 19.15 9.73 3.29
C ILE A 238 18.59 8.35 2.95
N PHE A 239 17.61 8.32 2.05
CA PHE A 239 16.95 7.12 1.53
C PHE A 239 17.53 6.80 0.15
N ASP A 240 18.36 5.77 0.07
CA ASP A 240 18.96 5.32 -1.18
C ASP A 240 18.00 4.38 -1.92
N THR A 241 17.49 4.87 -3.03
CA THR A 241 16.53 4.15 -3.88
C THR A 241 17.20 2.97 -4.61
N ASP A 242 18.52 3.02 -4.83
CA ASP A 242 19.25 2.08 -5.68
C ASP A 242 20.04 1.04 -4.87
N ASP A 243 20.66 1.41 -3.74
CA ASP A 243 21.34 0.50 -2.81
C ASP A 243 20.35 -0.25 -1.89
N GLY A 244 19.43 -1.00 -2.51
CA GLY A 244 18.55 -1.95 -1.82
C GLY A 244 17.68 -1.33 -0.71
N GLY A 245 17.30 -0.06 -0.84
CA GLY A 245 16.47 0.65 0.14
C GLY A 245 17.21 0.98 1.43
N ARG A 246 18.53 1.18 1.35
CA ARG A 246 19.37 1.62 2.46
C ARG A 246 18.88 2.96 3.03
N ILE A 247 18.95 3.11 4.35
CA ILE A 247 18.65 4.37 5.03
C ILE A 247 19.81 4.73 5.94
N ASP A 248 20.43 5.88 5.72
CA ASP A 248 21.44 6.47 6.62
C ASP A 248 20.88 7.69 7.36
N ARG A 249 21.29 7.87 8.62
CA ARG A 249 21.04 9.03 9.46
C ARG A 249 22.30 9.89 9.52
N TYR A 250 22.21 11.11 9.03
CA TYR A 250 23.27 12.10 9.04
C TYR A 250 22.99 13.19 10.08
N ASN A 251 23.99 13.46 10.93
CA ASN A 251 23.94 14.52 11.94
C ASN A 251 24.72 15.75 11.44
N PRO A 252 24.04 16.82 10.98
CA PRO A 252 24.70 18.00 10.40
C PRO A 252 25.50 18.82 11.42
N ALA A 253 25.39 18.54 12.73
CA ALA A 253 26.18 19.21 13.77
C ALA A 253 27.51 18.50 14.08
N THR A 254 27.67 17.22 13.70
CA THR A 254 28.90 16.44 13.93
C THR A 254 29.55 15.92 12.65
N GLY A 255 28.82 15.89 11.53
CA GLY A 255 29.24 15.20 10.30
C GLY A 255 29.12 13.67 10.39
N GLU A 256 28.51 13.14 11.44
CA GLU A 256 28.40 11.70 11.69
C GLU A 256 27.27 11.07 10.86
N ARG A 257 27.57 9.98 10.16
CA ARG A 257 26.63 9.15 9.39
C ARG A 257 26.48 7.79 10.08
N THR A 258 25.28 7.46 10.53
CA THR A 258 24.94 6.17 11.16
C THR A 258 23.91 5.42 10.33
N LEU A 259 24.10 4.11 10.16
CA LEU A 259 23.18 3.29 9.38
C LEU A 259 21.88 3.05 10.17
N VAL A 260 20.73 3.37 9.57
CA VAL A 260 19.40 3.07 10.13
C VAL A 260 18.88 1.74 9.59
N ARG A 261 19.05 1.50 8.29
CA ARG A 261 18.58 0.30 7.60
C ARG A 261 19.62 -0.18 6.58
N MET A 262 19.96 -1.46 6.60
CA MET A 262 20.87 -2.10 5.65
C MET A 262 20.26 -2.28 4.26
N SER A 263 21.12 -2.30 3.24
CA SER A 263 20.81 -2.55 1.84
C SER A 263 20.25 -3.98 1.66
N ALA A 264 18.93 -4.13 1.55
CA ALA A 264 18.24 -5.40 1.39
C ALA A 264 16.80 -5.23 0.84
N SER A 265 16.45 -6.02 -0.18
CA SER A 265 15.12 -6.06 -0.79
C SER A 265 14.34 -7.29 -0.33
N GLY A 266 13.03 -7.14 -0.12
CA GLY A 266 12.14 -8.20 0.37
C GLY A 266 12.25 -8.49 1.86
N SER A 267 12.79 -7.56 2.66
CA SER A 267 13.09 -7.80 4.09
C SER A 267 12.76 -6.62 5.00
N VAL A 268 12.23 -6.91 6.19
CA VAL A 268 12.12 -5.98 7.31
C VAL A 268 13.49 -5.86 7.99
N ASP A 269 14.04 -4.64 8.05
CA ASP A 269 15.21 -4.30 8.87
C ASP A 269 14.94 -2.99 9.61
N ALA A 270 15.40 -2.89 10.86
CA ALA A 270 14.99 -1.85 11.82
C ALA A 270 13.46 -1.64 11.95
N GLY A 271 12.65 -2.66 11.64
CA GLY A 271 11.18 -2.58 11.58
C GLY A 271 10.62 -1.99 10.27
N ILE A 272 11.47 -1.59 9.33
CA ILE A 272 11.11 -1.01 8.03
C ILE A 272 11.29 -2.06 6.93
N TYR A 273 10.20 -2.42 6.26
CA TYR A 273 10.26 -3.25 5.04
C TYR A 273 10.76 -2.42 3.86
N HIS A 274 11.40 -3.06 2.89
CA HIS A 274 11.57 -2.47 1.56
C HIS A 274 11.61 -3.53 0.45
N GLU A 275 11.06 -3.18 -0.71
CA GLU A 275 11.19 -3.89 -1.98
C GLU A 275 11.52 -2.93 -3.12
N GLN A 276 12.46 -3.32 -3.99
CA GLN A 276 12.63 -2.72 -5.32
C GLN A 276 11.70 -3.43 -6.32
N ARG A 277 10.72 -2.71 -6.87
CA ARG A 277 9.79 -3.25 -7.89
C ARG A 277 10.16 -2.77 -9.28
N GLY A 278 9.90 -3.62 -10.28
CA GLY A 278 10.02 -3.24 -11.69
C GLY A 278 8.90 -2.26 -12.10
N GLY A 279 9.18 -1.34 -13.02
CA GLY A 279 8.16 -0.43 -13.56
C GLY A 279 7.07 -1.17 -14.36
N GLU A 280 5.87 -1.34 -13.79
CA GLU A 280 4.76 -2.05 -14.44
C GLU A 280 3.92 -1.12 -15.34
N GLY A 281 3.67 -1.55 -16.59
CA GLY A 281 2.79 -0.88 -17.54
C GLY A 281 3.13 -1.18 -19.01
N SER A 282 2.48 -0.48 -19.95
CA SER A 282 2.88 -0.51 -21.36
C SER A 282 4.02 0.48 -21.61
N GLU A 283 5.00 0.09 -22.43
CA GLU A 283 6.11 0.95 -22.88
C GLU A 283 5.64 2.37 -23.27
N THR A 284 6.45 3.37 -22.92
CA THR A 284 6.20 4.76 -23.29
C THR A 284 6.18 4.96 -24.82
N PRO A 285 5.54 6.02 -25.35
CA PRO A 285 5.55 6.31 -26.78
C PRO A 285 6.95 6.50 -27.41
N SER A 286 7.99 6.68 -26.59
CA SER A 286 9.40 6.76 -26.98
C SER A 286 10.17 5.42 -26.86
N GLY A 287 9.55 4.35 -26.36
CA GLY A 287 10.19 3.05 -26.16
C GLY A 287 11.21 3.00 -25.01
N ALA A 288 11.12 3.95 -24.07
CA ALA A 288 11.94 3.95 -22.85
C ALA A 288 11.16 3.28 -21.70
N GLU A 289 11.89 2.53 -20.88
CA GLU A 289 11.36 1.71 -19.79
C GLU A 289 10.70 2.56 -18.70
N ILE A 290 9.67 2.01 -18.06
CA ILE A 290 8.98 2.68 -16.95
C ILE A 290 9.93 2.71 -15.74
N PRO A 291 10.04 3.83 -15.00
CA PRO A 291 10.89 3.88 -13.82
C PRO A 291 10.55 2.79 -12.82
N ASP A 292 11.58 2.02 -12.46
CA ASP A 292 11.53 1.11 -11.33
C ASP A 292 11.25 1.88 -10.03
N LEU A 293 10.62 1.19 -9.07
CA LEU A 293 10.24 1.75 -7.78
C LEU A 293 11.20 1.28 -6.68
N ALA A 294 11.45 2.15 -5.69
CA ALA A 294 11.96 1.80 -4.38
C ALA A 294 10.85 2.03 -3.35
N VAL A 295 10.34 0.94 -2.76
CA VAL A 295 9.16 0.95 -1.88
C VAL A 295 9.59 0.67 -0.45
N TRP A 296 9.34 1.60 0.47
CA TRP A 296 9.55 1.40 1.92
C TRP A 296 8.21 1.32 2.66
N VAL A 297 8.11 0.46 3.68
CA VAL A 297 6.89 0.32 4.51
C VAL A 297 7.23 0.46 6.00
N MET A 298 6.41 1.22 6.74
CA MET A 298 6.56 1.51 8.17
C MET A 298 5.20 1.73 8.85
N ASP A 299 5.12 1.57 10.18
CA ASP A 299 3.85 1.72 10.93
C ASP A 299 3.37 3.18 10.93
N SER A 300 4.29 4.14 11.09
CA SER A 300 4.00 5.57 11.16
C SER A 300 5.21 6.38 10.69
N LEU A 301 5.01 7.64 10.27
CA LEU A 301 6.09 8.53 9.85
C LEU A 301 5.95 9.91 10.49
N THR A 302 7.00 10.37 11.19
CA THR A 302 7.09 11.73 11.73
C THR A 302 8.38 12.40 11.30
N VAL A 303 8.28 13.41 10.43
CA VAL A 303 9.38 14.32 10.09
C VAL A 303 9.19 15.60 10.88
N GLY A 304 9.77 15.65 12.08
CA GLY A 304 9.65 16.80 12.99
C GLY A 304 10.26 18.07 12.42
N ALA A 305 9.97 19.22 13.03
CA ALA A 305 10.34 20.54 12.48
C ALA A 305 11.85 20.79 12.27
N MET A 306 12.74 19.93 12.78
CA MET A 306 14.20 19.96 12.56
C MET A 306 14.72 18.80 11.70
N GLY A 307 13.81 17.94 11.21
CA GLY A 307 14.10 16.78 10.38
C GLY A 307 14.07 17.10 8.89
N THR A 308 14.93 16.45 8.13
CA THR A 308 14.87 16.38 6.67
C THR A 308 14.98 14.94 6.20
N ILE A 309 14.17 14.54 5.23
CA ILE A 309 14.38 13.31 4.44
C ILE A 309 14.86 13.74 3.05
N HIS A 310 15.97 13.19 2.57
CA HIS A 310 16.40 13.22 1.17
C HIS A 310 16.23 11.83 0.55
N PHE A 311 15.62 11.75 -0.62
CA PHE A 311 15.63 10.56 -1.48
C PHE A 311 16.71 10.72 -2.56
N VAL A 312 17.46 9.64 -2.82
CA VAL A 312 18.65 9.67 -3.69
C VAL A 312 18.68 8.45 -4.62
N GLY A 313 19.14 8.60 -5.85
CA GLY A 313 19.27 7.51 -6.83
C GLY A 313 18.28 7.60 -8.01
N THR A 314 18.21 6.55 -8.81
CA THR A 314 17.57 6.54 -10.14
C THR A 314 16.16 5.95 -10.17
N ARG A 315 15.70 5.30 -9.09
CA ARG A 315 14.34 4.77 -8.98
C ARG A 315 13.36 5.78 -8.40
N ALA A 316 12.07 5.64 -8.70
CA ALA A 316 11.01 6.45 -8.10
C ALA A 316 10.77 6.04 -6.64
N ALA A 317 10.65 7.01 -5.73
CA ALA A 317 10.50 6.77 -4.30
C ALA A 317 9.04 6.58 -3.89
N VAL A 318 8.73 5.48 -3.19
CA VAL A 318 7.40 5.20 -2.64
C VAL A 318 7.51 4.92 -1.14
N VAL A 319 6.80 5.70 -0.33
CA VAL A 319 6.68 5.49 1.12
C VAL A 319 5.26 5.04 1.44
N LEU A 320 5.14 3.84 1.99
CA LEU A 320 3.89 3.25 2.46
C LEU A 320 3.86 3.28 3.98
N VAL A 321 2.73 3.71 4.54
CA VAL A 321 2.55 3.88 5.99
C VAL A 321 1.21 3.30 6.42
N GLU A 322 1.20 2.47 7.46
CA GLU A 322 -0.03 1.86 7.97
C GLU A 322 -0.94 2.91 8.65
N GLY A 323 -0.38 3.66 9.61
CA GLY A 323 -1.06 4.70 10.36
C GLY A 323 -0.85 6.10 9.78
N ASP A 324 -0.46 7.04 10.67
CA ASP A 324 -0.36 8.47 10.35
C ASP A 324 1.01 8.90 9.78
N VAL A 325 0.96 9.91 8.92
CA VAL A 325 2.10 10.67 8.40
C VAL A 325 2.01 12.13 8.88
N LEU A 326 2.99 12.55 9.69
CA LEU A 326 3.17 13.93 10.14
C LEU A 326 4.45 14.53 9.57
N VAL A 327 4.31 15.58 8.76
CA VAL A 327 5.42 16.37 8.22
C VAL A 327 5.36 17.78 8.82
N GLU A 328 6.37 18.13 9.61
CA GLU A 328 6.65 19.48 10.12
C GLU A 328 7.94 20.07 9.52
N GLY A 329 8.91 19.20 9.21
CA GLY A 329 10.18 19.52 8.58
C GLY A 329 10.14 19.38 7.06
N ARG A 330 11.21 18.84 6.45
CA ARG A 330 11.36 18.76 4.99
C ARG A 330 11.38 17.33 4.47
N ILE A 331 10.72 17.08 3.35
CA ILE A 331 10.88 15.89 2.52
C ILE A 331 11.34 16.35 1.14
N ASN A 332 12.43 15.78 0.65
CA ASN A 332 13.15 16.26 -0.51
C ASN A 332 13.43 15.11 -1.49
N ALA A 333 12.86 15.24 -2.69
CA ALA A 333 13.10 14.39 -3.85
C ALA A 333 13.50 15.24 -5.07
N ARG A 334 13.95 16.49 -4.88
CA ARG A 334 14.55 17.32 -5.95
C ARG A 334 15.95 16.79 -6.29
N ALA A 335 16.47 17.14 -7.46
CA ALA A 335 17.89 16.94 -7.74
C ALA A 335 18.71 17.90 -6.87
N GLU A 336 19.74 17.43 -6.18
CA GLU A 336 20.56 18.32 -5.36
C GLU A 336 21.97 17.78 -5.17
N TRP A 337 22.96 18.67 -5.33
CA TRP A 337 24.36 18.41 -4.99
C TRP A 337 24.53 18.24 -3.47
N LEU A 338 24.40 16.99 -3.00
CA LEU A 338 24.75 16.61 -1.63
C LEU A 338 26.28 16.47 -1.52
N LEU A 339 26.89 17.34 -0.73
CA LEU A 339 28.29 17.18 -0.32
C LEU A 339 28.43 15.91 0.52
N ASP A 340 29.27 14.97 0.08
CA ASP A 340 29.57 13.78 0.87
C ASP A 340 30.49 14.15 2.06
N THR A 341 30.35 13.38 3.12
CA THR A 341 31.11 13.46 4.37
C THR A 341 32.63 13.44 4.20
N ASP A 342 33.16 12.80 3.15
CA ASP A 342 34.59 12.83 2.81
C ASP A 342 35.06 14.14 2.14
N GLY A 343 34.16 15.10 1.92
CA GLY A 343 34.42 16.35 1.20
C GLY A 343 34.47 16.20 -0.32
N ALA A 344 34.00 15.06 -0.84
CA ALA A 344 33.77 14.85 -2.26
C ALA A 344 32.39 15.39 -2.65
N GLU A 345 32.30 16.04 -3.82
CA GLU A 345 31.04 16.39 -4.44
C GLU A 345 30.47 15.14 -5.12
N VAL A 346 29.74 14.31 -4.36
CA VAL A 346 28.97 13.20 -4.94
C VAL A 346 27.73 13.80 -5.57
N PHE A 347 27.68 13.77 -6.90
CA PHE A 347 26.48 14.18 -7.61
C PHE A 347 25.35 13.20 -7.32
N VAL A 348 24.20 13.73 -6.88
CA VAL A 348 23.03 12.94 -6.53
C VAL A 348 21.88 13.31 -7.45
N HIS A 349 21.65 12.44 -8.42
CA HIS A 349 20.46 12.47 -9.27
C HIS A 349 19.20 12.31 -8.42
N ALA A 350 18.13 12.97 -8.85
CA ALA A 350 16.82 12.84 -8.21
C ALA A 350 16.18 11.47 -8.49
N PRO A 351 15.35 10.95 -7.59
CA PRO A 351 14.55 9.72 -7.79
C PRO A 351 13.84 9.68 -9.15
N ALA A 352 14.34 8.89 -10.10
CA ALA A 352 13.86 8.83 -11.50
C ALA A 352 13.86 10.17 -12.28
N GLY A 353 14.69 11.14 -11.87
CA GLY A 353 14.96 12.37 -12.62
C GLY A 353 16.11 12.22 -13.61
N GLY A 354 15.97 12.76 -14.82
CA GLY A 354 17.05 12.77 -15.82
C GLY A 354 18.19 13.72 -15.45
N GLY A 355 19.44 13.34 -15.75
CA GLY A 355 20.64 14.15 -15.52
C GLY A 355 20.90 15.20 -16.60
N GLY A 356 21.44 16.36 -16.20
CA GLY A 356 21.94 17.40 -17.08
C GLY A 356 23.45 17.25 -17.36
N PHE A 357 23.83 17.06 -18.62
CA PHE A 357 25.23 16.87 -19.03
C PHE A 357 25.74 18.00 -19.94
N GLU A 358 27.07 18.10 -20.09
CA GLU A 358 27.71 19.10 -20.95
C GLU A 358 27.78 18.63 -22.41
N GLY A 359 27.37 19.48 -23.35
CA GLY A 359 27.45 19.20 -24.79
C GLY A 359 26.53 18.08 -25.28
N THR A 360 25.35 17.92 -24.68
CA THR A 360 24.31 16.98 -25.11
C THR A 360 22.90 17.56 -24.96
N ASP A 361 21.92 16.90 -25.58
CA ASP A 361 20.52 16.95 -25.13
C ASP A 361 20.44 16.50 -23.65
N GLY A 362 19.42 16.98 -22.92
CA GLY A 362 19.16 16.56 -21.54
C GLY A 362 18.58 15.15 -21.47
N GLU A 363 18.83 14.43 -20.37
CA GLU A 363 18.26 13.10 -20.19
C GLU A 363 16.78 13.09 -19.77
N GLY A 364 16.15 11.94 -20.00
CA GLY A 364 14.75 11.66 -19.68
C GLY A 364 13.81 11.83 -20.88
N PHE A 365 12.58 11.32 -20.74
CA PHE A 365 11.56 11.26 -21.80
C PHE A 365 11.22 12.63 -22.43
N GLY A 366 11.43 13.72 -21.68
CA GLY A 366 11.18 15.11 -22.06
C GLY A 366 12.43 15.98 -21.96
N GLY A 367 13.61 15.39 -22.20
CA GLY A 367 14.88 16.10 -22.21
C GLY A 367 14.88 17.31 -23.14
N GLY A 368 15.42 18.43 -22.67
CA GLY A 368 15.60 19.63 -23.49
C GLY A 368 16.69 19.43 -24.55
N GLY A 369 16.51 19.97 -25.75
CA GLY A 369 17.50 19.86 -26.83
C GLY A 369 18.72 20.76 -26.61
N GLU A 370 19.88 20.36 -27.14
CA GLU A 370 21.12 21.13 -27.05
C GLU A 370 21.08 22.45 -27.85
N GLY A 371 21.74 23.47 -27.33
CA GLY A 371 22.08 24.68 -28.09
C GLY A 371 23.12 24.36 -29.15
N ASN A 372 22.94 24.85 -30.38
CA ASN A 372 23.90 24.61 -31.47
C ASN A 372 24.90 25.77 -31.63
N ALA A 373 26.13 25.43 -32.02
CA ALA A 373 27.21 26.37 -32.31
C ALA A 373 27.39 26.61 -33.82
N ASP A 374 27.50 27.89 -34.22
CA ASP A 374 28.21 28.27 -35.45
C ASP A 374 29.67 28.65 -35.14
N SER A 375 30.49 28.91 -36.16
CA SER A 375 31.91 29.25 -36.02
C SER A 375 32.21 30.56 -35.24
N SER A 376 31.18 31.21 -34.70
CA SER A 376 31.23 32.46 -33.98
C SER A 376 30.15 32.65 -32.89
N ARG A 377 29.10 31.82 -32.83
CA ARG A 377 27.87 32.05 -32.02
C ARG A 377 27.33 30.75 -31.45
N ARG A 378 26.70 30.80 -30.27
CA ARG A 378 26.36 29.63 -29.45
C ARG A 378 24.95 29.79 -28.86
N GLY A 379 23.99 28.97 -29.31
CA GLY A 379 22.62 29.00 -28.79
C GLY A 379 22.53 28.51 -27.34
N GLY A 380 21.53 28.98 -26.59
CA GLY A 380 21.21 28.40 -25.28
C GLY A 380 20.44 27.08 -25.42
N GLY A 381 20.55 26.20 -24.42
CA GLY A 381 19.85 24.91 -24.38
C GLY A 381 18.35 25.04 -24.13
N GLY A 382 17.58 24.05 -24.57
CA GLY A 382 16.15 23.94 -24.26
C GLY A 382 15.92 23.51 -22.81
N GLY A 383 14.87 24.03 -22.18
CA GLY A 383 14.44 23.58 -20.86
C GLY A 383 13.79 22.20 -20.93
N GLY A 384 13.97 21.41 -19.87
CA GLY A 384 13.34 20.10 -19.73
C GLY A 384 11.83 20.22 -19.59
N SER A 385 11.12 19.19 -20.03
CA SER A 385 9.65 19.08 -19.97
C SER A 385 9.23 17.91 -19.08
N TYR A 386 8.20 18.11 -18.27
CA TYR A 386 7.40 17.07 -17.61
C TYR A 386 6.11 17.72 -17.15
N GLY A 387 4.94 17.09 -17.37
CA GLY A 387 3.61 17.67 -17.08
C GLY A 387 3.21 18.87 -17.96
N SER A 388 4.15 19.76 -18.25
CA SER A 388 4.05 20.91 -19.14
C SER A 388 5.37 21.14 -19.90
N PRO A 389 5.37 21.91 -21.01
CA PRO A 389 6.59 22.14 -21.79
C PRO A 389 7.65 22.96 -21.04
N GLY A 390 8.92 22.70 -21.33
CA GLY A 390 10.01 23.65 -21.07
C GLY A 390 9.92 24.92 -21.92
N GLY A 391 10.84 25.85 -21.66
CA GLY A 391 11.14 26.98 -22.51
C GLY A 391 12.15 26.60 -23.60
N GLN A 392 12.05 27.22 -24.78
CA GLN A 392 13.10 27.12 -25.79
C GLN A 392 14.34 27.91 -25.33
N GLY A 393 15.53 27.50 -25.75
CA GLY A 393 16.72 28.34 -25.61
C GLY A 393 16.59 29.68 -26.34
N GLY A 394 17.49 30.62 -26.03
CA GLY A 394 17.69 31.84 -26.79
C GLY A 394 18.68 31.61 -27.95
N SER A 395 18.42 32.26 -29.09
CA SER A 395 19.34 32.26 -30.23
C SER A 395 20.53 33.20 -30.03
N ALA A 396 21.64 32.87 -30.67
CA ALA A 396 22.83 33.72 -30.76
C ALA A 396 22.99 34.25 -32.19
N GLY A 397 22.54 35.49 -32.39
CA GLY A 397 22.59 36.22 -33.63
C GLY A 397 22.03 35.46 -34.83
N ARG A 398 22.76 35.47 -35.95
CA ARG A 398 22.33 34.89 -37.23
C ARG A 398 22.90 33.49 -37.50
N GLY A 399 23.04 32.63 -36.49
CA GLY A 399 23.48 31.25 -36.75
C GLY A 399 23.64 30.30 -35.57
N GLY A 400 23.78 30.75 -34.32
CA GLY A 400 23.64 29.85 -33.17
C GLY A 400 22.16 29.57 -32.92
N THR A 401 21.66 28.39 -33.29
CA THR A 401 20.24 28.05 -33.09
C THR A 401 19.98 27.61 -31.65
N PRO A 402 18.84 28.00 -31.06
CA PRO A 402 18.49 27.58 -29.71
C PRO A 402 18.18 26.09 -29.67
N GLY A 403 18.36 25.47 -28.50
CA GLY A 403 17.81 24.16 -28.20
C GLY A 403 16.29 24.22 -28.05
N ASP A 404 15.59 23.25 -28.63
CA ASP A 404 14.14 23.13 -28.51
C ASP A 404 13.74 22.57 -27.14
N PRO A 405 12.58 22.96 -26.58
CA PRO A 405 12.09 22.37 -25.34
C PRO A 405 11.72 20.91 -25.57
N GLY A 406 11.94 20.05 -24.59
CA GLY A 406 11.64 18.63 -24.71
C GLY A 406 10.15 18.33 -24.92
N PRO A 407 9.78 17.13 -25.41
CA PRO A 407 8.38 16.73 -25.51
C PRO A 407 7.76 16.57 -24.11
N VAL A 408 6.46 16.82 -23.99
CA VAL A 408 5.73 16.65 -22.71
C VAL A 408 5.34 15.19 -22.53
N TYR A 409 5.60 14.66 -21.34
CA TYR A 409 5.17 13.33 -20.88
C TYR A 409 4.65 13.41 -19.43
N GLY A 410 4.22 12.26 -18.91
CA GLY A 410 3.67 12.12 -17.56
C GLY A 410 2.15 12.13 -17.53
N ASP A 411 1.58 11.09 -16.91
CA ASP A 411 0.14 10.92 -16.76
C ASP A 411 -0.47 11.78 -15.63
N GLU A 412 -1.78 12.03 -15.69
CA GLU A 412 -2.53 12.82 -14.67
C GLU A 412 -3.02 11.97 -13.47
N GLY A 413 -2.98 10.65 -13.59
CA GLY A 413 -3.05 9.70 -12.49
C GLY A 413 -1.77 9.60 -11.66
N LEU A 414 -0.62 10.04 -12.19
CA LEU A 414 0.70 9.69 -11.69
C LEU A 414 0.93 8.16 -11.61
N VAL A 415 0.34 7.42 -12.56
CA VAL A 415 0.53 5.97 -12.74
C VAL A 415 0.95 5.69 -14.20
N PRO A 416 2.15 5.15 -14.45
CA PRO A 416 3.23 4.95 -13.48
C PRO A 416 3.88 6.28 -13.04
N LEU A 417 4.63 6.23 -11.93
CA LEU A 417 5.26 7.37 -11.28
C LEU A 417 6.58 7.77 -11.97
N TYR A 418 6.61 8.93 -12.63
CA TYR A 418 7.79 9.44 -13.34
C TYR A 418 8.42 10.64 -12.65
N GLY A 419 9.75 10.74 -12.66
CA GLY A 419 10.45 12.00 -12.41
C GLY A 419 10.44 12.91 -13.65
N GLY A 420 10.95 14.12 -13.47
CA GLY A 420 11.15 15.11 -14.52
C GLY A 420 12.39 14.84 -15.38
N SER A 421 12.49 15.52 -16.52
CA SER A 421 13.65 15.44 -17.42
C SER A 421 14.54 16.67 -17.32
N ALA A 422 15.82 16.52 -17.65
CA ALA A 422 16.79 17.59 -17.61
C ALA A 422 16.60 18.63 -18.74
N GLY A 423 17.17 19.81 -18.54
CA GLY A 423 17.44 20.73 -19.64
C GLY A 423 18.57 20.23 -20.54
N GLY A 424 18.59 20.70 -21.79
CA GLY A 424 19.70 20.49 -22.70
C GLY A 424 20.88 21.43 -22.40
N ALA A 425 22.07 21.03 -22.81
CA ALA A 425 23.26 21.86 -22.70
C ALA A 425 23.10 23.16 -23.52
N GLY A 426 23.75 24.22 -23.05
CA GLY A 426 24.10 25.34 -23.90
C GLY A 426 25.15 24.92 -24.94
N ALA A 427 25.25 25.67 -26.03
CA ALA A 427 26.26 25.40 -27.05
C ALA A 427 27.69 25.51 -26.49
N ASP A 428 28.45 24.43 -26.72
CA ASP A 428 29.80 24.09 -26.23
C ASP A 428 29.87 23.55 -24.78
N GLU A 429 30.91 22.75 -24.52
CA GLU A 429 31.15 21.85 -23.36
C GLU A 429 31.34 22.54 -21.99
N ILE A 430 30.58 23.59 -21.66
CA ILE A 430 30.77 24.38 -20.42
C ILE A 430 29.48 25.04 -19.88
N ALA A 431 28.33 24.45 -20.19
CA ALA A 431 27.01 24.95 -19.81
C ALA A 431 25.96 23.81 -19.75
N ALA A 432 26.14 22.85 -18.85
CA ALA A 432 25.20 21.74 -18.66
C ALA A 432 23.75 22.21 -18.40
N GLY A 433 22.79 21.36 -18.76
CA GLY A 433 21.41 21.51 -18.30
C GLY A 433 21.28 21.36 -16.78
N GLY A 434 20.17 21.82 -16.23
CA GLY A 434 19.75 21.51 -14.86
C GLY A 434 18.92 20.22 -14.86
N ASP A 435 19.05 19.44 -13.79
CA ASP A 435 18.44 18.12 -13.66
C ASP A 435 16.93 18.13 -13.45
N GLY A 436 16.28 17.04 -13.86
CA GLY A 436 14.88 16.81 -13.55
C GLY A 436 14.63 16.54 -12.07
N GLY A 437 13.57 17.12 -11.50
CA GLY A 437 13.09 16.81 -10.16
C GLY A 437 12.54 15.38 -10.07
N GLY A 438 12.65 14.74 -8.91
CA GLY A 438 12.35 13.32 -8.76
C GLY A 438 10.87 12.98 -8.58
N ALA A 439 10.59 11.70 -8.46
CA ALA A 439 9.27 11.13 -8.30
C ALA A 439 9.09 10.59 -6.88
N LEU A 440 8.05 11.07 -6.19
CA LEU A 440 7.72 10.70 -4.82
C LEU A 440 6.24 10.34 -4.69
N GLN A 441 5.96 9.19 -4.08
CA GLN A 441 4.65 8.82 -3.57
C GLN A 441 4.71 8.64 -2.04
N ILE A 442 3.71 9.14 -1.33
CA ILE A 442 3.47 8.85 0.09
C ILE A 442 2.02 8.39 0.24
N SER A 443 1.81 7.17 0.73
CA SER A 443 0.49 6.55 0.90
C SER A 443 0.29 6.09 2.35
N ALA A 444 -0.72 6.64 3.04
CA ALA A 444 -0.98 6.44 4.47
C ALA A 444 -2.36 5.83 4.72
N GLY A 445 -2.46 4.73 5.46
CA GLY A 445 -3.76 4.16 5.86
C GLY A 445 -4.55 5.06 6.81
N GLY A 446 -3.85 5.85 7.63
CA GLY A 446 -4.39 6.92 8.48
C GLY A 446 -4.44 8.29 7.79
N THR A 447 -4.02 9.32 8.51
CA THR A 447 -4.00 10.71 8.02
C THR A 447 -2.63 11.13 7.50
N LEU A 448 -2.60 12.07 6.56
CA LEU A 448 -1.37 12.70 6.07
C LEU A 448 -1.45 14.22 6.30
N THR A 449 -0.61 14.72 7.20
CA THR A 449 -0.60 16.13 7.64
C THR A 449 0.73 16.80 7.31
N VAL A 450 0.68 17.87 6.52
CA VAL A 450 1.83 18.74 6.17
C VAL A 450 1.62 20.10 6.86
N THR A 451 2.29 20.35 7.99
CA THR A 451 2.06 21.55 8.82
C THR A 451 2.66 22.83 8.21
N THR A 452 2.35 24.02 8.74
CA THR A 452 2.68 25.31 8.11
C THR A 452 4.17 25.57 7.87
N SER A 453 5.08 24.92 8.60
CA SER A 453 6.54 25.00 8.37
C SER A 453 7.04 23.99 7.33
N ALA A 454 6.24 22.98 7.00
CA ALA A 454 6.70 21.82 6.26
C ALA A 454 6.82 22.06 4.76
N ILE A 455 7.77 21.36 4.14
CA ILE A 455 8.06 21.44 2.71
C ILE A 455 8.19 20.01 2.15
N ILE A 456 7.41 19.70 1.12
CA ILE A 456 7.66 18.55 0.23
C ILE A 456 8.12 19.10 -1.12
N ASP A 457 9.34 18.76 -1.54
CA ASP A 457 10.04 19.37 -2.67
C ASP A 457 10.50 18.30 -3.68
N ALA A 458 10.01 18.41 -4.92
CA ALA A 458 10.40 17.61 -6.09
C ALA A 458 10.68 18.55 -7.29
N SER A 459 11.30 19.70 -7.03
CA SER A 459 11.63 20.69 -8.07
C SER A 459 12.78 20.26 -8.99
N GLY A 460 12.81 20.84 -10.19
CA GLY A 460 13.95 20.72 -11.12
C GLY A 460 15.04 21.75 -10.82
N GLU A 461 16.29 21.41 -11.11
CA GLU A 461 17.45 22.26 -10.82
C GLU A 461 17.70 23.35 -11.88
N GLY A 462 18.47 24.35 -11.49
CA GLY A 462 18.84 25.48 -12.34
C GLY A 462 19.86 25.10 -13.43
N GLY A 463 19.59 25.50 -14.67
CA GLY A 463 20.52 25.31 -15.78
C GLY A 463 21.80 26.14 -15.61
N TYR A 464 22.96 25.58 -15.97
CA TYR A 464 24.24 26.19 -15.70
C TYR A 464 24.46 27.47 -16.53
N GLY A 465 25.11 28.45 -15.89
CA GLY A 465 25.51 29.69 -16.53
C GLY A 465 26.71 29.46 -17.43
N ALA A 466 26.67 30.02 -18.63
CA ALA A 466 27.69 29.76 -19.64
C ALA A 466 29.02 30.44 -19.31
N SER A 467 30.12 29.69 -19.34
CA SER A 467 31.44 30.23 -19.07
C SER A 467 32.25 30.58 -20.33
N GLY A 468 33.25 31.46 -20.16
CA GLY A 468 34.23 31.81 -21.17
C GLY A 468 33.68 32.66 -22.33
N ASN A 469 34.21 32.43 -23.53
CA ASN A 469 33.86 33.23 -24.70
C ASN A 469 32.57 32.72 -25.36
N ARG A 470 31.55 33.58 -25.39
CA ARG A 470 30.32 33.49 -26.20
C ARG A 470 29.35 32.34 -25.88
N GLY A 471 29.59 31.52 -24.87
CA GLY A 471 28.77 30.34 -24.54
C GLY A 471 27.28 30.63 -24.39
N GLY A 472 26.43 29.71 -24.83
CA GLY A 472 24.99 29.73 -24.55
C GLY A 472 24.71 29.12 -23.18
N GLY A 473 23.69 29.60 -22.47
CA GLY A 473 23.32 29.06 -21.14
C GLY A 473 22.59 27.71 -21.24
N GLY A 474 22.79 26.84 -20.25
CA GLY A 474 22.09 25.55 -20.16
C GLY A 474 20.61 25.71 -19.80
N GLY A 475 19.77 24.79 -20.29
CA GLY A 475 18.34 24.75 -19.95
C GLY A 475 18.09 24.35 -18.50
N GLY A 476 17.04 24.87 -17.87
CA GLY A 476 16.59 24.43 -16.54
C GLY A 476 15.83 23.09 -16.62
N GLY A 477 15.96 22.26 -15.60
CA GLY A 477 15.30 20.96 -15.54
C GLY A 477 13.82 21.06 -15.16
N ALA A 478 13.01 20.10 -15.60
CA ALA A 478 11.60 20.04 -15.26
C ALA A 478 11.39 19.65 -13.78
N GLY A 479 10.30 20.10 -13.18
CA GLY A 479 9.86 19.53 -11.90
C GLY A 479 9.39 18.08 -12.07
N GLY A 480 9.38 17.31 -10.98
CA GLY A 480 9.00 15.89 -10.98
C GLY A 480 7.55 15.63 -10.55
N SER A 481 7.36 14.61 -9.72
CA SER A 481 6.04 14.12 -9.28
C SER A 481 5.92 14.03 -7.77
N VAL A 482 4.77 14.48 -7.24
CA VAL A 482 4.37 14.23 -5.85
C VAL A 482 2.95 13.66 -5.80
N LEU A 483 2.81 12.37 -5.49
CA LEU A 483 1.54 11.71 -5.21
C LEU A 483 1.37 11.55 -3.70
N LEU A 484 0.31 12.13 -3.13
CA LEU A 484 -0.06 11.96 -1.73
C LEU A 484 -1.39 11.22 -1.65
N GLU A 485 -1.45 10.12 -0.91
CA GLU A 485 -2.65 9.29 -0.72
C GLU A 485 -2.90 9.08 0.77
N ALA A 486 -4.12 9.32 1.26
CA ALA A 486 -4.46 9.00 2.66
C ALA A 486 -5.97 8.81 2.90
N ALA A 487 -6.36 8.29 4.06
CA ALA A 487 -7.76 8.37 4.48
C ALA A 487 -8.22 9.83 4.62
N ALA A 488 -7.35 10.71 5.12
CA ALA A 488 -7.56 12.16 5.11
C ALA A 488 -6.23 12.92 4.89
N ILE A 489 -6.24 13.91 3.99
CA ILE A 489 -5.09 14.78 3.71
C ILE A 489 -5.34 16.20 4.25
N SER A 490 -4.34 16.75 4.95
CA SER A 490 -4.32 18.12 5.46
C SER A 490 -2.99 18.81 5.10
N ILE A 491 -3.05 19.88 4.31
CA ILE A 491 -1.86 20.61 3.83
C ILE A 491 -1.98 22.08 4.25
N ALA A 492 -1.19 22.47 5.24
CA ALA A 492 -0.96 23.85 5.67
C ALA A 492 0.43 24.38 5.27
N GLY A 493 1.38 23.49 4.96
CA GLY A 493 2.73 23.81 4.47
C GLY A 493 2.83 24.01 2.96
N THR A 494 3.97 23.66 2.39
CA THR A 494 4.25 23.79 0.95
C THR A 494 4.52 22.43 0.31
N VAL A 495 3.89 22.15 -0.82
CA VAL A 495 4.19 20.98 -1.68
C VAL A 495 4.49 21.49 -3.09
N GLY A 496 5.61 21.10 -3.69
CA GLY A 496 5.99 21.63 -5.01
C GLY A 496 6.84 20.72 -5.89
N ALA A 497 6.53 20.75 -7.18
CA ALA A 497 7.31 20.24 -8.29
C ALA A 497 7.41 21.28 -9.46
N PRO A 498 7.88 22.53 -9.22
CA PRO A 498 8.23 23.45 -10.31
C PRO A 498 9.54 23.08 -10.99
N GLY A 499 9.69 23.42 -12.27
CA GLY A 499 10.98 23.38 -12.98
C GLY A 499 11.90 24.54 -12.62
N GLY A 500 13.20 24.33 -12.80
CA GLY A 500 14.26 25.30 -12.52
C GLY A 500 14.39 26.38 -13.60
N GLY A 501 15.08 27.48 -13.27
CA GLY A 501 15.44 28.51 -14.24
C GLY A 501 16.52 28.06 -15.21
N GLY A 502 16.51 28.61 -16.43
CA GLY A 502 17.62 28.44 -17.37
C GLY A 502 18.80 29.34 -17.02
N GLY A 503 19.99 28.93 -17.43
CA GLY A 503 21.24 29.68 -17.26
C GLY A 503 21.37 30.90 -18.16
N GLY A 504 22.15 31.88 -17.74
CA GLY A 504 22.56 33.00 -18.57
C GLY A 504 23.63 32.60 -19.59
N GLY A 505 23.50 33.06 -20.83
CA GLY A 505 24.58 33.05 -21.81
C GLY A 505 25.63 34.13 -21.53
N THR A 506 26.77 34.05 -22.20
CA THR A 506 27.92 34.96 -22.04
C THR A 506 28.43 35.52 -23.38
N GLN A 507 29.35 36.49 -23.33
CA GLN A 507 30.14 36.97 -24.48
C GLN A 507 31.64 36.75 -24.24
N ALA A 508 32.08 37.11 -23.04
CA ALA A 508 33.41 37.04 -22.45
C ALA A 508 33.22 37.42 -20.96
N ASP A 509 34.30 37.53 -20.18
CA ASP A 509 34.28 37.88 -18.75
C ASP A 509 33.28 39.03 -18.40
N PRO A 510 32.42 38.87 -17.36
CA PRO A 510 32.26 37.69 -16.51
C PRO A 510 31.42 36.59 -17.16
N ASP A 511 31.42 35.40 -16.57
CA ASP A 511 30.56 34.29 -16.99
C ASP A 511 29.06 34.61 -16.80
N GLY A 512 28.20 33.87 -17.50
CA GLY A 512 26.76 33.88 -17.26
C GLY A 512 26.42 33.32 -15.88
N SER A 513 25.40 33.87 -15.22
CA SER A 513 24.94 33.31 -13.94
C SER A 513 24.03 32.09 -14.19
N PRO A 514 24.11 31.04 -13.35
CA PRO A 514 23.18 29.90 -13.44
C PRO A 514 21.75 30.36 -13.18
N GLY A 515 20.78 29.56 -13.65
CA GLY A 515 19.40 29.65 -13.19
C GLY A 515 19.30 29.29 -11.71
N SER A 516 18.25 29.73 -11.02
CA SER A 516 17.94 29.21 -9.70
C SER A 516 16.94 28.05 -9.80
N ARG A 517 17.16 27.06 -8.94
CA ARG A 517 16.11 26.19 -8.42
C ARG A 517 15.03 26.97 -7.67
N TRP A 518 14.05 26.23 -7.20
CA TRP A 518 13.03 26.73 -6.30
C TRP A 518 13.52 26.71 -4.84
N ASP A 519 13.28 27.81 -4.09
CA ASP A 519 13.64 27.93 -2.68
C ASP A 519 12.43 28.36 -1.82
N PRO A 520 11.57 27.40 -1.44
CA PRO A 520 10.36 27.66 -0.65
C PRO A 520 10.67 27.99 0.82
N PRO A 521 9.82 28.77 1.50
CA PRO A 521 8.57 29.38 1.02
C PRO A 521 8.77 30.77 0.39
N SER A 522 10.00 31.28 0.34
CA SER A 522 10.34 32.63 -0.17
C SER A 522 10.11 32.78 -1.67
N GLU A 523 10.35 31.73 -2.44
CA GLU A 523 10.17 31.71 -3.88
C GLU A 523 9.08 30.72 -4.29
N LEU A 524 8.43 31.01 -5.42
CA LEU A 524 7.28 30.25 -5.94
C LEU A 524 7.58 29.60 -7.30
N ARG A 525 8.76 29.88 -7.88
CA ARG A 525 9.19 29.58 -9.26
C ARG A 525 10.71 29.67 -9.32
N GLY A 526 11.41 28.85 -10.09
CA GLY A 526 12.84 29.03 -10.37
C GLY A 526 13.12 30.38 -11.07
N LEU A 527 14.01 31.20 -10.50
CA LEU A 527 14.44 32.46 -11.11
C LEU A 527 15.38 32.19 -12.30
N ARG A 528 15.29 33.06 -13.30
CA ARG A 528 16.20 33.04 -14.45
C ARG A 528 17.65 33.37 -14.06
N GLY A 529 18.60 32.73 -14.73
CA GLY A 529 19.99 33.15 -14.73
C GLY A 529 20.18 34.51 -15.39
N ALA A 530 21.02 35.35 -14.78
CA ALA A 530 21.44 36.61 -15.38
C ALA A 530 22.51 36.37 -16.47
N GLY A 531 22.22 36.77 -17.71
CA GLY A 531 23.21 36.80 -18.79
C GLY A 531 24.29 37.85 -18.53
N SER A 532 25.51 37.60 -19.02
CA SER A 532 26.66 38.43 -18.64
C SER A 532 26.78 39.75 -19.42
N GLY A 533 27.21 40.79 -18.70
CA GLY A 533 27.41 42.14 -19.25
C GLY A 533 26.15 42.72 -19.92
N MET A 534 26.35 43.39 -21.06
CA MET A 534 25.24 43.80 -21.95
C MET A 534 24.89 42.73 -22.98
N HIS A 535 25.76 41.71 -23.15
CA HIS A 535 25.86 40.96 -24.41
C HIS A 535 25.38 39.50 -24.29
N GLY A 536 25.56 38.81 -23.16
CA GLY A 536 25.00 37.46 -22.94
C GLY A 536 23.48 37.47 -22.66
N GLY A 537 22.73 36.51 -23.21
CA GLY A 537 21.28 36.38 -23.01
C GLY A 537 20.93 35.94 -21.59
N ARG A 538 19.86 36.48 -20.98
CA ARG A 538 19.36 35.91 -19.71
C ARG A 538 18.64 34.60 -19.97
N GLY A 539 18.71 33.69 -19.01
CA GLY A 539 17.93 32.46 -19.07
C GLY A 539 16.42 32.70 -18.98
N GLY A 540 15.66 31.65 -19.26
CA GLY A 540 14.25 31.55 -18.96
C GLY A 540 14.01 31.43 -17.47
N ARG A 541 12.85 31.90 -17.01
CA ARG A 541 12.34 31.49 -15.69
C ARG A 541 11.83 30.05 -15.80
N GLY A 542 11.99 29.31 -14.71
CA GLY A 542 11.28 28.05 -14.52
C GLY A 542 9.77 28.25 -14.53
N SER A 543 9.06 27.14 -14.56
CA SER A 543 7.60 27.09 -14.60
C SER A 543 6.90 27.88 -13.49
N ALA A 544 5.65 28.24 -13.74
CA ALA A 544 4.85 29.04 -12.83
C ALA A 544 3.94 28.20 -11.92
N GLU A 545 3.50 28.80 -10.80
CA GLU A 545 2.45 28.26 -9.92
C GLU A 545 1.19 27.83 -10.70
N ASP A 546 0.84 28.51 -11.79
CA ASP A 546 -0.32 28.18 -12.63
C ASP A 546 -0.07 27.04 -13.64
N GLY A 547 0.95 26.20 -13.43
CA GLY A 547 1.28 25.04 -14.25
C GLY A 547 1.75 25.38 -15.66
N ARG A 548 2.01 26.66 -15.94
CA ARG A 548 2.47 27.09 -17.27
C ARG A 548 3.90 26.65 -17.54
N ARG A 549 4.14 26.36 -18.82
CA ARG A 549 5.43 26.09 -19.43
C ARG A 549 6.57 26.98 -18.92
N GLY A 550 7.77 26.43 -18.95
CA GLY A 550 9.00 27.20 -18.80
C GLY A 550 9.05 28.37 -19.80
N ALA A 551 9.63 29.49 -19.36
CA ALA A 551 9.83 30.65 -20.22
C ALA A 551 11.07 30.43 -21.10
N ASN A 552 11.06 30.98 -22.32
CA ASN A 552 12.23 30.93 -23.20
C ASN A 552 13.41 31.74 -22.62
N GLY A 553 14.63 31.39 -23.02
CA GLY A 553 15.79 32.25 -22.87
C GLY A 553 15.69 33.54 -23.71
N GLU A 554 16.39 34.58 -23.31
CA GLU A 554 16.49 35.83 -24.09
C GLU A 554 17.45 35.63 -25.28
N ASP A 555 16.92 35.80 -26.51
CA ASP A 555 17.72 35.94 -27.75
C ASP A 555 18.71 37.10 -27.67
N LYS A 556 19.82 37.02 -28.43
CA LYS A 556 20.75 38.16 -28.60
C LYS A 556 21.19 38.38 -30.04
N ASP A 557 20.94 39.60 -30.53
CA ASP A 557 21.39 40.08 -31.86
C ASP A 557 22.92 40.28 -31.97
N ASP A 558 23.65 40.32 -30.86
CA ASP A 558 25.10 40.53 -30.87
C ASP A 558 25.80 39.31 -31.48
N PRO A 559 26.63 39.47 -32.54
CA PRO A 559 27.32 38.34 -33.17
C PRO A 559 28.41 37.69 -32.30
N ASN A 560 28.58 38.15 -31.06
CA ASN A 560 29.46 37.58 -30.05
C ASN A 560 28.70 37.14 -28.77
N GLY A 561 27.40 37.41 -28.63
CA GLY A 561 26.64 37.06 -27.43
C GLY A 561 25.96 35.69 -27.57
N GLY A 562 26.20 34.80 -26.61
CA GLY A 562 25.45 33.54 -26.47
C GLY A 562 24.03 33.77 -25.95
N GLY A 563 23.10 32.92 -26.37
CA GLY A 563 21.71 32.97 -25.90
C GLY A 563 21.56 32.42 -24.47
N GLY A 564 20.52 32.82 -23.74
CA GLY A 564 20.19 32.20 -22.46
C GLY A 564 19.53 30.83 -22.65
N GLY A 565 19.66 29.92 -21.68
CA GLY A 565 18.93 28.65 -21.71
C GLY A 565 17.44 28.82 -21.40
N GLY A 566 16.58 27.92 -21.87
CA GLY A 566 15.15 27.89 -21.51
C GLY A 566 14.94 27.44 -20.07
N GLY A 567 13.86 27.87 -19.41
CA GLY A 567 13.49 27.34 -18.09
C GLY A 567 12.73 26.01 -18.18
N GLY A 568 12.74 25.20 -17.13
CA GLY A 568 12.06 23.90 -17.09
C GLY A 568 10.54 23.98 -16.93
N GLY A 569 9.85 22.91 -17.33
CA GLY A 569 8.40 22.72 -17.18
C GLY A 569 7.96 22.45 -15.73
N ALA A 570 6.69 22.76 -15.42
CA ALA A 570 6.05 22.41 -14.15
C ALA A 570 5.62 20.96 -14.20
N GLY A 571 6.12 20.18 -13.25
CA GLY A 571 5.69 18.82 -13.01
C GLY A 571 4.32 18.74 -12.35
N ARG A 572 4.07 17.64 -11.64
CA ARG A 572 2.73 17.24 -11.23
C ARG A 572 2.65 16.96 -9.72
N ILE A 573 1.53 17.37 -9.13
CA ILE A 573 1.13 16.98 -7.78
C ILE A 573 -0.24 16.31 -7.90
N ARG A 574 -0.52 15.26 -7.13
CA ARG A 574 -1.85 14.65 -7.04
C ARG A 574 -2.16 14.29 -5.59
N LEU A 575 -3.41 14.52 -5.19
CA LEU A 575 -3.94 14.22 -3.85
C LEU A 575 -5.09 13.20 -3.99
N ASN A 576 -4.87 11.97 -3.56
CA ASN A 576 -5.92 10.94 -3.44
C ASN A 576 -6.42 10.89 -1.99
N VAL A 577 -7.74 10.90 -1.79
CA VAL A 577 -8.37 10.70 -0.47
C VAL A 577 -9.46 9.63 -0.55
N ARG A 578 -9.85 9.06 0.59
CA ARG A 578 -10.94 8.06 0.65
C ARG A 578 -12.23 8.58 -0.01
N PRO A 579 -13.09 7.68 -0.56
CA PRO A 579 -14.36 8.08 -1.18
C PRO A 579 -15.19 9.01 -0.29
N GLY A 580 -15.65 10.15 -0.84
CA GLY A 580 -16.48 11.12 -0.14
C GLY A 580 -15.75 12.07 0.83
N ALA A 581 -14.45 11.88 1.08
CA ALA A 581 -13.62 12.90 1.74
C ALA A 581 -13.17 13.99 0.74
N MET A 582 -12.65 15.09 1.28
CA MET A 582 -12.02 16.17 0.52
C MET A 582 -10.69 16.56 1.20
N PRO A 583 -9.58 16.74 0.46
CA PRO A 583 -8.32 17.18 1.05
C PRO A 583 -8.42 18.62 1.57
N THR A 584 -7.97 18.87 2.79
CA THR A 584 -7.98 20.22 3.38
C THR A 584 -6.69 20.94 3.02
N VAL A 585 -6.73 21.75 1.96
CA VAL A 585 -5.58 22.56 1.51
C VAL A 585 -5.76 24.02 1.96
N THR A 586 -4.86 24.46 2.83
CA THR A 586 -4.73 25.85 3.35
C THR A 586 -3.34 26.44 3.11
N GLY A 587 -2.37 25.59 2.78
CA GLY A 587 -1.01 25.95 2.38
C GLY A 587 -0.86 26.16 0.87
N THR A 588 0.34 25.95 0.37
CA THR A 588 0.73 26.25 -1.02
C THR A 588 1.03 24.98 -1.82
N LEU A 589 0.43 24.85 -3.00
CA LEU A 589 0.77 23.84 -4.01
C LEU A 589 1.45 24.53 -5.22
N VAL A 590 2.55 23.97 -5.72
CA VAL A 590 3.31 24.51 -6.87
C VAL A 590 3.62 23.40 -7.88
N PRO A 591 2.84 23.21 -8.96
CA PRO A 591 1.77 24.08 -9.43
C PRO A 591 0.46 23.92 -8.65
N SER A 592 -0.26 25.03 -8.46
CA SER A 592 -1.63 25.08 -7.91
C SER A 592 -2.69 24.61 -8.91
N GLY A 593 -2.34 24.51 -10.19
CA GLY A 593 -3.13 23.81 -11.21
C GLY A 593 -3.30 22.30 -10.96
N ALA A 594 -2.57 21.74 -9.99
CA ALA A 594 -2.70 20.36 -9.52
C ALA A 594 -4.00 20.05 -8.74
N LEU A 595 -4.86 21.04 -8.51
CA LEU A 595 -6.13 20.86 -7.82
C LEU A 595 -7.13 20.07 -8.67
N SER A 596 -7.07 18.75 -8.54
CA SER A 596 -8.12 17.77 -8.78
C SER A 596 -8.94 17.95 -10.08
N SER A 597 -8.74 17.03 -11.03
CA SER A 597 -9.94 16.41 -11.62
C SER A 597 -10.86 16.00 -10.47
N GLU A 598 -12.14 16.42 -10.48
CA GLU A 598 -13.13 15.89 -9.54
C GLU A 598 -12.99 14.38 -9.53
N GLY A 599 -12.73 13.80 -8.37
CA GLY A 599 -12.06 12.52 -8.32
C GLY A 599 -12.79 11.45 -9.12
N GLU A 600 -12.11 10.95 -10.16
CA GLU A 600 -11.83 9.51 -10.16
C GLU A 600 -10.98 9.22 -8.91
N VAL A 601 -11.72 9.20 -7.80
CA VAL A 601 -11.56 8.23 -6.72
C VAL A 601 -11.60 6.89 -7.44
N GLY A 602 -10.42 6.41 -7.84
CA GLY A 602 -10.21 4.99 -8.02
C GLY A 602 -10.72 4.35 -6.74
N VAL A 603 -11.79 3.56 -6.85
CA VAL A 603 -12.36 2.89 -5.69
C VAL A 603 -11.33 1.86 -5.26
N LEU A 604 -10.70 2.13 -4.12
CA LEU A 604 -9.88 1.19 -3.37
C LEU A 604 -10.73 -0.01 -2.97
#